data_AF-A0AAE1QM69-F1
#
_entry.id   AF-A0AAE1QM69-F1
#
_cell.length_a   1.000
_cell.length_b   1.000
_cell.length_c   1.000
_cell.angle_alpha   90.00
_cell.angle_beta   90.00
_cell.angle_gamma   90.00
#
_symmetry.space_group_name_H-M   'P 1'
#
loop_
_entity.id
_entity.type
_entity.pdbx_description
1 polymer ?
#
loop_
_entity_poly.entity_id
_entity_poly.type
_entity_poly.pdbx_seq_one_letter_code
_entity_poly.pdbx_strand_id
1 'polypeptide(L)'
;MELNWSRCVIYQQDPSEPLKCPLQSRDPSDKTGVYASFLNNVEQFRVVDAVPVELLFGNNETVENYVSHSAAWHKSCHLKFSSSKLAKAKKRTHKHDT
;
A
#
# COMPACT_ATOMS: atom_id res chain seq x y z
N MET A 1 0.40 3.65 17.64
CA MET A 1 0.45 4.87 16.83
C MET A 1 -0.80 4.85 15.97
N GLU A 2 -1.64 5.88 16.05
CA GLU A 2 -2.87 5.93 15.25
C GLU A 2 -2.59 6.59 13.90
N LEU A 3 -3.07 5.97 12.81
CA LEU A 3 -2.99 6.56 11.48
C LEU A 3 -3.98 7.72 11.36
N ASN A 4 -3.54 8.83 10.78
CA ASN A 4 -4.44 9.85 10.30
C ASN A 4 -5.00 9.43 8.93
N TRP A 5 -6.25 8.98 8.93
CA TRP A 5 -6.98 8.50 7.75
C TRP A 5 -7.34 9.62 6.75
N SER A 6 -7.27 10.89 7.17
CA SER A 6 -7.39 12.04 6.24
C SER A 6 -6.12 12.28 5.42
N ARG A 7 -5.04 11.53 5.70
CA ARG A 7 -3.75 11.60 5.01
C ARG A 7 -3.46 10.32 4.24
N CYS A 8 -2.39 10.33 3.47
CA CYS A 8 -1.91 9.13 2.80
C CYS A 8 -1.54 8.07 3.84
N VAL A 9 -2.18 6.91 3.82
CA VAL A 9 -1.89 5.80 4.76
C VAL A 9 -0.45 5.26 4.65
N ILE A 10 0.19 5.47 3.50
CA ILE A 10 1.57 5.03 3.23
C ILE A 10 2.61 6.02 3.78
N TYR A 11 2.35 7.32 3.69
CA TYR A 11 3.37 8.35 3.97
C TYR A 11 3.06 9.21 5.22
N GLN A 12 1.78 9.35 5.58
CA GLN A 12 1.26 10.11 6.74
C GLN A 12 1.71 11.58 6.89
N GLN A 13 2.34 12.14 5.86
CA GLN A 13 2.73 13.55 5.79
C GLN A 13 1.77 14.35 4.89
N ASP A 14 1.91 15.67 4.97
CA ASP A 14 1.09 16.63 4.23
C ASP A 14 1.26 16.49 2.70
N PRO A 15 0.19 16.73 1.94
CA PRO A 15 0.11 16.33 0.54
C PRO A 15 0.94 17.23 -0.39
N SER A 16 1.72 16.60 -1.28
CA SER A 16 2.19 17.21 -2.53
C SER A 16 1.32 16.82 -3.74
N GLU A 17 0.51 15.78 -3.61
CA GLU A 17 -0.37 15.22 -4.65
C GLU A 17 -1.78 15.02 -4.07
N PRO A 18 -2.87 15.11 -4.87
CA PRO A 18 -4.20 14.73 -4.41
C PRO A 18 -4.26 13.25 -3.96
N LEU A 19 -4.94 13.02 -2.84
CA LEU A 19 -5.24 11.67 -2.35
C LEU A 19 -6.28 10.99 -3.24
N LYS A 20 -6.10 9.68 -3.43
CA LYS A 20 -7.06 8.80 -4.08
C LYS A 20 -7.58 7.79 -3.08
N CYS A 21 -8.88 7.80 -2.86
CA CYS A 21 -9.60 6.78 -2.14
C CYS A 21 -10.17 5.76 -3.15
N PRO A 22 -9.79 4.46 -3.07
CA PRO A 22 -10.37 3.42 -3.91
C PRO A 22 -11.91 3.35 -3.84
N LEU A 23 -12.49 3.60 -2.66
CA LEU A 23 -13.96 3.59 -2.49
C LEU A 23 -14.66 4.70 -3.30
N GLN A 24 -14.01 5.84 -3.48
CA GLN A 24 -14.51 6.99 -4.23
C GLN A 24 -14.19 6.92 -5.73
N SER A 25 -13.46 5.90 -6.18
CA SER A 25 -13.19 5.71 -7.61
C SER A 25 -14.49 5.50 -8.39
N ARG A 26 -14.58 6.12 -9.57
CA ARG A 26 -15.66 5.90 -10.54
C ARG A 26 -15.52 4.56 -11.28
N ASP A 27 -14.38 3.90 -11.12
CA ASP A 27 -14.11 2.59 -11.70
C ASP A 27 -15.00 1.52 -11.02
N PRO A 28 -15.75 0.71 -11.78
CA PRO A 28 -16.58 -0.37 -11.25
C PRO A 28 -15.76 -1.57 -10.72
N SER A 29 -14.44 -1.54 -10.83
CA SER A 29 -13.55 -2.54 -10.26
C SER A 29 -13.82 -2.78 -8.77
N ASP A 30 -13.54 -4.00 -8.31
CA ASP A 30 -13.67 -4.39 -6.91
C ASP A 30 -12.80 -3.49 -6.01
N LYS A 31 -13.46 -2.47 -5.43
CA LYS A 31 -12.83 -1.43 -4.61
C LYS A 31 -12.20 -2.01 -3.35
N THR A 32 -12.80 -3.07 -2.81
CA THR A 32 -12.28 -3.84 -1.68
C THR A 32 -11.07 -4.66 -2.11
N GLY A 33 -11.14 -5.27 -3.31
CA GLY A 33 -10.04 -5.99 -3.94
C GLY A 33 -8.76 -5.15 -4.13
N VAL A 34 -8.90 -3.82 -4.32
CA VAL A 34 -7.76 -2.90 -4.37
C VAL A 34 -7.03 -2.83 -3.02
N TYR A 35 -7.75 -2.72 -1.91
CA TYR A 35 -7.15 -2.73 -0.57
C TYR A 35 -6.52 -4.09 -0.26
N ALA A 36 -7.21 -5.19 -0.57
CA ALA A 36 -6.67 -6.53 -0.38
C ALA A 36 -5.36 -6.74 -1.15
N SER A 37 -5.33 -6.33 -2.42
CA SER A 37 -4.14 -6.42 -3.26
C SER A 37 -2.98 -5.58 -2.71
N PHE A 38 -3.26 -4.38 -2.21
CA PHE A 38 -2.27 -3.52 -1.60
C PHE A 38 -1.68 -4.15 -0.33
N LEU A 39 -2.52 -4.58 0.62
CA LEU A 39 -2.08 -5.19 1.88
C LEU A 39 -1.28 -6.48 1.64
N ASN A 40 -1.73 -7.33 0.73
CA ASN A 40 -0.99 -8.52 0.31
C ASN A 40 0.38 -8.14 -0.28
N ASN A 41 0.47 -7.13 -1.14
CA ASN A 41 1.75 -6.70 -1.67
C ASN A 41 2.67 -6.16 -0.57
N VAL A 42 2.15 -5.37 0.37
CA VAL A 42 2.90 -4.86 1.52
C VAL A 42 3.50 -6.02 2.33
N GLU A 43 2.70 -7.04 2.66
CA GLU A 43 3.18 -8.23 3.35
C GLU A 43 4.31 -8.91 2.56
N GLN A 44 4.11 -9.11 1.27
CA GLN A 44 5.12 -9.74 0.41
C GLN A 44 6.40 -8.91 0.31
N PHE A 45 6.32 -7.58 0.36
CA PHE A 45 7.49 -6.70 0.44
C PHE A 45 8.23 -6.82 1.78
N ARG A 46 7.50 -6.99 2.89
CA ARG A 46 8.08 -7.25 4.22
C ARG A 46 8.81 -8.60 4.25
N VAL A 47 8.22 -9.64 3.66
CA VAL A 47 8.83 -10.98 3.57
C VAL A 47 10.18 -10.97 2.85
N VAL A 48 10.33 -10.13 1.82
CA VAL A 48 11.60 -10.00 1.08
C VAL A 48 12.48 -8.84 1.56
N ASP A 49 12.17 -8.26 2.72
CA ASP A 49 12.88 -7.12 3.31
C ASP A 49 13.18 -5.99 2.31
N ALA A 50 12.22 -5.69 1.43
CA ALA A 50 12.38 -4.71 0.35
C ALA A 50 11.28 -3.66 0.36
N VAL A 51 10.80 -3.28 1.55
CA VAL A 51 9.73 -2.29 1.71
C VAL A 51 10.20 -0.95 1.14
N PRO A 52 9.51 -0.37 0.13
CA PRO A 52 10.00 0.82 -0.57
C PRO A 52 10.06 2.11 0.27
N VAL A 53 9.29 2.18 1.36
CA VAL A 53 9.18 3.30 2.30
C VAL A 53 8.86 2.75 3.68
N GLU A 54 9.29 3.45 4.73
CA GLU A 54 8.90 3.12 6.09
C GLU A 54 7.38 3.26 6.24
N LEU A 55 6.72 2.20 6.70
CA LEU A 55 5.28 2.16 6.93
C LEU A 55 5.02 2.37 8.41
N LEU A 56 4.12 3.30 8.73
CA LEU A 56 3.76 3.64 10.11
C LEU A 56 2.68 2.71 10.70
N PHE A 57 2.20 1.77 9.90
CA PHE A 57 1.25 0.75 10.32
C PHE A 57 1.90 -0.63 10.34
N GLY A 58 1.46 -1.48 11.26
CA GLY A 58 2.00 -2.83 11.48
C GLY A 58 1.44 -3.89 10.54
N ASN A 59 1.55 -5.16 10.96
CA ASN A 59 0.98 -6.33 10.26
C ASN A 59 -0.51 -6.54 10.57
N ASN A 60 -1.09 -5.80 11.51
CA ASN A 60 -2.47 -5.98 11.97
C ASN A 60 -3.52 -5.21 11.15
N GLU A 61 -3.11 -4.51 10.08
CA GLU A 61 -4.05 -3.79 9.23
C GLU A 61 -4.86 -4.76 8.38
N THR A 62 -6.19 -4.63 8.45
CA THR A 62 -7.12 -5.44 7.66
C THR A 62 -7.80 -4.63 6.57
N VAL A 63 -8.35 -5.34 5.59
CA VAL A 63 -9.13 -4.73 4.51
C VAL A 63 -10.35 -4.00 5.09
N GLU A 64 -11.02 -4.58 6.08
CA GLU A 64 -12.18 -4.00 6.75
C GLU A 64 -11.82 -2.67 7.42
N ASN A 65 -10.64 -2.59 8.05
CA ASN A 65 -10.16 -1.36 8.67
C ASN A 65 -9.96 -0.25 7.63
N TYR A 66 -9.35 -0.58 6.50
CA TYR A 66 -9.12 0.34 5.38
C TYR A 66 -10.42 0.79 4.72
N VAL A 67 -11.38 -0.13 4.57
CA VAL A 67 -12.71 0.19 4.03
C VAL A 67 -13.46 1.12 4.99
N SER A 68 -13.50 0.78 6.28
CA SER A 68 -14.25 1.54 7.30
C SER A 68 -13.77 2.98 7.43
N HIS A 69 -12.46 3.20 7.27
CA HIS A 69 -11.85 4.52 7.32
C HIS A 69 -11.69 5.20 5.96
N SER A 70 -12.19 4.59 4.86
CA SER A 70 -12.03 5.11 3.50
C SER A 70 -10.57 5.45 3.17
N ALA A 71 -9.65 4.57 3.55
CA ALA A 71 -8.22 4.75 3.45
C ALA A 71 -7.79 5.31 2.08
N ALA A 72 -7.05 6.42 2.11
CA ALA A 72 -6.62 7.09 0.90
C ALA A 72 -5.09 7.09 0.77
N TRP A 73 -4.62 7.19 -0.47
CA TRP A 73 -3.20 7.26 -0.76
C TRP A 73 -2.90 8.11 -1.98
N HIS A 74 -1.69 8.64 -2.07
CA HIS A 74 -1.20 9.24 -3.30
C HIS A 74 -0.99 8.16 -4.36
N LYS A 75 -1.23 8.49 -5.64
CA LYS A 75 -0.99 7.55 -6.75
C LYS A 75 0.48 7.13 -6.78
N SER A 76 1.38 8.09 -6.61
CA SER A 76 2.82 7.84 -6.55
C SER A 76 3.21 6.88 -5.42
N CYS A 77 2.63 7.02 -4.23
CA CYS A 77 2.84 6.13 -3.09
C CYS A 77 2.35 4.70 -3.39
N HIS A 78 1.11 4.54 -3.85
CA HIS A 78 0.55 3.22 -4.15
C HIS A 78 1.33 2.48 -5.25
N LEU A 79 1.81 3.19 -6.29
CA LEU A 79 2.60 2.59 -7.35
C LEU A 79 3.92 1.95 -6.87
N LYS A 80 4.48 2.41 -5.74
CA LYS A 80 5.66 1.78 -5.14
C LYS A 80 5.37 0.33 -4.69
N PHE A 81 4.14 0.06 -4.28
CA PHE A 81 3.67 -1.25 -3.83
C PHE A 81 2.95 -2.05 -4.92
N SER A 82 3.11 -1.66 -6.20
CA SER A 82 2.51 -2.39 -7.32
C SER A 82 3.11 -3.79 -7.50
N SER A 83 2.33 -4.72 -8.04
CA SER A 83 2.76 -6.10 -8.30
C SER A 83 4.01 -6.17 -9.20
N SER A 84 4.15 -5.26 -10.16
CA SER A 84 5.35 -5.16 -11.01
C SER A 84 6.60 -4.76 -10.23
N LYS A 85 6.48 -3.89 -9.20
CA LYS A 85 7.58 -3.52 -8.31
C LYS A 85 7.93 -4.67 -7.37
N LEU A 86 6.92 -5.37 -6.85
CA LEU A 86 7.11 -6.54 -6.00
C LEU A 86 7.85 -7.66 -6.76
N ALA A 87 7.44 -7.96 -7.99
CA ALA A 87 8.12 -8.95 -8.82
C ALA A 87 9.60 -8.60 -9.07
N LYS A 88 9.92 -7.31 -9.22
CA LYS A 88 11.31 -6.84 -9.34
C LYS A 88 12.09 -6.98 -8.03
N ALA A 89 11.47 -6.68 -6.89
CA ALA A 89 12.08 -6.86 -5.58
C ALA A 89 12.42 -8.33 -5.30
N LYS A 90 11.45 -9.23 -5.52
CA LYS A 90 11.65 -10.70 -5.42
C LYS A 90 12.80 -11.21 -6.30
N LYS A 91 12.93 -10.70 -7.53
CA LYS A 91 14.05 -11.08 -8.42
C LYS A 91 15.42 -10.62 -7.92
N ARG A 92 15.49 -9.54 -7.14
CA ARG A 92 16.77 -9.02 -6.59
C ARG A 92 17.20 -9.82 -5.37
N THR A 93 16.27 -10.21 -4.51
CA THR A 93 16.57 -11.06 -3.36
C THR A 93 17.04 -12.45 -3.79
N HIS A 94 16.39 -13.07 -4.78
CA HIS A 94 16.85 -14.35 -5.34
C HIS A 94 18.23 -14.30 -6.02
N LYS A 95 18.71 -13.12 -6.44
CA LYS A 95 20.04 -12.95 -7.04
C LYS A 95 21.15 -12.72 -6.02
N HIS A 96 20.82 -12.44 -4.76
CA HIS A 96 21.81 -12.25 -3.70
C HIS A 96 22.17 -13.57 -2.99
N ASP A 97 21.35 -14.60 -3.19
CA ASP A 97 21.47 -15.93 -2.56
C ASP A 97 22.13 -16.98 -3.48
N THR A 98 22.80 -16.57 -4.57
CA THR A 98 23.55 -17.45 -5.49
C THR A 98 24.93 -16.87 -5.75
#